data_AF-A0A2V7K790-F1
#
_entry.id   AF-A0A2V7K790-F1
#
_cell.length_a   1.000
_cell.length_b   1.000
_cell.length_c   1.000
_cell.angle_alpha   90.00
_cell.angle_beta   90.00
_cell.angle_gamma   90.00
#
_symmetry.space_group_name_H-M   'P 1'
#
loop_
_entity.id
_entity.type
_entity.pdbx_description
1 polymer ?
#
loop_
_entity_poly.entity_id
_entity_poly.type
_entity_poly.pdbx_seq_one_letter_code
_entity_poly.pdbx_strand_id
1 'polypeptide(L)' 'MTVKIRFWADPYVPGQTRLTAEPVYRPRYDPSRPERDLEVILSREQAGYKIADKLMARLKERFGVPRAAQ' A
#
# COMPACT_ATOMS: atom_id res chain seq x y z
N MET A 1 -17.94 0.04 2.61
CA MET A 1 -16.65 -0.34 3.23
C MET A 1 -15.60 0.65 2.75
N THR A 2 -15.04 1.45 3.65
CA THR A 2 -14.00 2.43 3.29
C THR A 2 -12.65 1.72 3.29
N VAL A 3 -11.92 1.85 2.18
CA VAL A 3 -10.57 1.34 2.02
C VAL A 3 -9.60 2.51 2.14
N LYS A 4 -8.55 2.35 2.95
CA LYS A 4 -7.45 3.31 3.08
C LYS A 4 -6.20 2.64 2.53
N ILE A 5 -5.48 3.31 1.65
CA ILE A 5 -4.20 2.81 1.14
C ILE A 5 -3.11 3.74 1.66
N ARG A 6 -2.22 3.20 2.48
CA ARG A 6 -1.07 3.92 3.03
C ARG A 6 0.17 3.62 2.20
N PHE A 7 1.02 4.62 2.02
CA PHE A 7 2.28 4.51 1.28
C PHE A 7 3.43 5.13 2.07
N TRP A 8 4.62 4.56 1.88
CA TRP A 8 5.90 5.09 2.36
C TRP A 8 6.88 4.97 1.22
N ALA A 9 7.60 6.04 0.98
CA ALA A 9 8.63 6.12 -0.03
C ALA A 9 9.96 6.32 0.70
N ASP A 10 10.71 5.23 0.82
CA ASP A 10 12.01 5.24 1.50
C ASP A 10 13.13 5.32 0.44
N PRO A 11 14.19 6.10 0.68
CA PRO A 11 15.39 6.05 -0.15
C PRO A 11 15.98 4.64 -0.09
N TYR A 12 16.38 4.08 -1.24
CA TYR A 12 16.95 2.72 -1.29
C TYR A 12 18.42 2.73 -1.73
N VAL A 13 18.68 3.11 -2.97
CA VAL A 13 20.02 3.39 -3.53
C VAL A 13 19.92 4.65 -4.40
N PRO A 14 21.03 5.31 -4.76
CA PRO A 14 20.96 6.49 -5.62
C PRO A 14 20.12 6.26 -6.89
N GLY A 15 19.12 7.10 -7.10
CA GLY A 15 18.17 6.98 -8.21
C GLY A 15 17.07 5.93 -8.04
N GLN A 16 16.94 5.29 -6.89
CA GLN A 16 15.87 4.33 -6.58
C GLN A 16 15.16 4.63 -5.27
N THR A 17 13.83 4.47 -5.30
CA THR A 17 12.95 4.60 -4.14
C THR A 17 12.26 3.27 -3.89
N ARG A 18 12.28 2.81 -2.63
CA ARG A 18 11.45 1.70 -2.19
C ARG A 18 10.09 2.25 -1.81
N LEU A 19 9.07 1.90 -2.60
CA LEU A 19 7.69 2.24 -2.30
C LEU A 19 6.99 1.04 -1.66
N THR A 20 6.58 1.19 -0.41
CA THR A 20 5.75 0.20 0.30
C THR A 20 4.29 0.67 0.25
N ALA A 21 3.33 -0.26 0.10
CA ALA A 21 1.91 0.02 0.10
C ALA A 21 1.17 -0.95 1.03
N GLU A 22 0.37 -0.43 1.97
CA GLU A 22 -0.54 -1.24 2.79
C GLU A 22 -1.98 -0.81 2.53
N PRO A 23 -2.75 -1.60 1.77
CA PRO A 23 -4.19 -1.44 1.69
C PRO A 23 -4.81 -2.02 2.97
N VAL A 24 -5.54 -1.18 3.70
CA VAL A 24 -6.20 -1.56 4.95
C VAL A 24 -7.67 -1.17 4.93
N TYR A 25 -8.46 -1.87 5.75
CA TYR A 25 -9.82 -1.47 6.08
C TYR A 25 -10.03 -1.49 7.58
N ARG A 26 -11.08 -0.79 8.02
CA ARG A 26 -11.48 -0.77 9.43
C ARG A 26 -12.78 -1.57 9.60
N PRO A 27 -12.77 -2.74 10.26
CA PRO A 27 -13.97 -3.52 10.51
C PRO A 27 -14.86 -2.94 11.62
N ARG A 28 -14.28 -2.20 12.58
CA ARG A 28 -14.99 -1.68 13.77
C ARG A 28 -14.48 -0.31 14.19
N TYR A 29 -15.36 0.50 14.77
CA TYR A 29 -14.98 1.76 15.41
C TYR A 29 -14.91 1.55 16.93
N ASP A 30 -13.74 1.78 17.52
CA ASP A 30 -13.52 1.79 18.97
C ASP A 30 -12.64 3.01 19.31
N PRO A 31 -13.18 4.06 19.95
CA PRO A 31 -12.43 5.28 20.25
C PRO A 31 -11.34 5.09 21.31
N SER A 32 -11.32 3.95 22.01
CA SER A 32 -10.34 3.62 23.05
C SER A 32 -9.03 3.09 22.48
N ARG A 33 -9.00 2.73 21.19
CA ARG A 33 -7.83 2.18 20.51
C ARG A 33 -7.32 3.14 19.43
N PRO A 34 -6.01 3.25 19.23
CA PRO A 34 -5.45 3.94 18.09
C PRO A 34 -6.01 3.41 16.77
N GLU A 35 -6.21 4.28 15.79
CA GLU A 35 -6.78 3.89 14.50
C GLU A 35 -6.02 2.74 13.83
N ARG A 36 -4.69 2.70 13.98
CA ARG A 36 -3.81 1.69 13.41
C ARG A 36 -4.06 0.30 13.96
N ASP A 37 -4.41 0.19 15.24
CA ASP A 37 -4.64 -1.10 15.91
C ASP A 37 -6.00 -1.70 15.52
N LEU A 38 -6.87 -0.87 14.93
CA LEU A 38 -8.16 -1.26 14.38
C LEU A 38 -8.10 -1.55 12.88
N GLU A 39 -6.98 -1.26 12.22
CA GLU A 39 -6.82 -1.47 10.78
C GLU A 39 -6.40 -2.91 10.49
N VAL A 40 -7.05 -3.55 9.53
CA VAL A 40 -6.72 -4.90 9.05
C VAL A 40 -6.21 -4.79 7.61
N ILE A 41 -5.07 -5.44 7.34
CA ILE A 41 -4.52 -5.53 5.98
C ILE A 41 -5.50 -6.32 5.12
N LEU A 42 -5.85 -5.75 3.96
CA LEU A 42 -6.70 -6.40 2.99
C LEU A 42 -6.00 -7.64 2.40
N SER A 43 -6.74 -8.72 2.19
CA SER A 43 -6.24 -9.88 1.45
C SER A 43 -6.23 -9.61 -0.06
N ARG A 44 -5.43 -10.38 -0.81
CA ARG A 44 -5.25 -10.18 -2.26
C ARG A 44 -6.53 -10.36 -3.08
N GLU A 45 -7.46 -11.15 -2.57
CA GLU A 45 -8.73 -11.46 -3.20
C GLU A 45 -9.70 -10.27 -3.13
N GLN A 46 -9.54 -9.40 -2.12
CA GLN A 46 -10.43 -8.28 -1.87
C GLN A 46 -10.21 -7.14 -2.88
N ALA A 47 -11.32 -6.51 -3.28
CA ALA A 47 -11.30 -5.43 -4.28
C ALA A 47 -10.36 -4.27 -3.90
N GLY A 48 -10.26 -3.94 -2.62
CA GLY A 48 -9.37 -2.87 -2.14
C GLY A 48 -7.88 -3.17 -2.36
N TYR A 49 -7.47 -4.43 -2.24
CA TYR A 49 -6.09 -4.83 -2.55
C TYR A 49 -5.81 -4.69 -4.05
N LYS A 50 -6.75 -5.09 -4.90
CA LYS A 50 -6.64 -4.94 -6.37
C LYS A 50 -6.49 -3.48 -6.80
N ILE A 51 -7.05 -2.53 -6.05
CA ILE A 51 -6.85 -1.09 -6.31
C ILE A 51 -5.39 -0.70 -6.01
N ALA A 52 -4.83 -1.15 -4.89
CA ALA A 52 -3.42 -0.90 -4.55
C ALA A 52 -2.48 -1.53 -5.60
N ASP A 53 -2.74 -2.76 -6.02
CA ASP A 53 -1.96 -3.43 -7.08
C ASP A 53 -1.99 -2.65 -8.40
N LYS A 54 -3.17 -2.21 -8.83
CA LYS A 54 -3.31 -1.39 -10.04
C LYS A 54 -2.53 -0.08 -9.94
N LEU A 55 -2.58 0.58 -8.79
CA LEU A 55 -1.79 1.78 -8.57
C LEU A 55 -0.29 1.49 -8.65
N MET A 56 0.18 0.43 -7.97
CA MET A 56 1.58 0.02 -8.03
C MET A 56 2.04 -0.30 -9.46
N ALA A 57 1.19 -0.95 -10.26
CA ALA A 57 1.47 -1.21 -11.67
C ALA A 57 1.62 0.09 -12.47
N ARG A 58 0.71 1.05 -12.29
CA ARG A 58 0.81 2.38 -12.95
C ARG A 58 2.05 3.17 -12.54
N LEU A 59 2.47 3.06 -11.28
CA LEU A 59 3.69 3.70 -10.82
C LEU A 59 4.92 3.09 -11.47
N LYS A 60 4.96 1.75 -11.62
CA LYS A 60 6.03 1.06 -12.34
C LYS A 60 6.06 1.43 -13.82
N GLU A 61 4.90 1.57 -14.47
CA GLU A 61 4.81 2.04 -15.86
C GLU A 61 5.35 3.47 -16.00
N ARG A 62 5.01 4.37 -15.07
CA ARG A 62 5.37 5.79 -15.12
C ARG A 62 6.85 6.06 -14.78
N PHE A 63 7.37 5.38 -13.76
CA PHE A 63 8.71 5.64 -13.21
C PHE A 63 9.75 4.58 -13.58
N GLY A 64 9.32 3.49 -14.20
CA GLY A 64 10.17 2.34 -14.49
C GLY A 64 10.31 1.40 -13.29
N VAL A 65 10.85 0.21 -13.56
CA VAL A 65 11.23 -0.77 -12.53
C VAL A 65 12.75 -0.75 -12.41
N PRO A 66 13.31 -0.60 -11.21
CA PRO A 66 14.76 -0.63 -11.04
C PRO A 66 15.37 -1.95 -11.51
N ARG A 67 16.52 -1.89 -12.20
CA ARG A 67 17.23 -3.08 -12.73
C ARG A 67 17.61 -4.12 -11.66
N ALA A 68 17.67 -3.73 -10.38
CA ALA A 68 17.98 -4.63 -9.26
C ALA A 68 16.85 -5.61 -8.91
N ALA A 69 15.68 -5.50 -9.56
CA ALA A 69 14.52 -6.36 -9.33
C ALA A 69 14.14 -7.24 -10.55
N GLN A 70 15.05 -7.36 -11.53
CA GLN A 70 14.94 -8.35 -12.62
C GLN A 70 15.58 -9.68 -12.21
#